data_AF-A0A7S4QMH0-F1
#
_entry.id   AF-A0A7S4QMH0-F1
#
_cell.length_a   1.000
_cell.length_b   1.000
_cell.length_c   1.000
_cell.angle_alpha   90.00
_cell.angle_beta   90.00
_cell.angle_gamma   90.00
#
_symmetry.space_group_name_H-M   'P 1'
#
loop_
_entity.id
_entity.type
_entity.pdbx_description
1 polymer ?
#
loop_
_entity_poly.entity_id
_entity_poly.type
_entity_poly.pdbx_seq_one_letter_code
_entity_poly.pdbx_strand_id
1 'polypeptide(L)'
;VRASAVTSIALLLDAPQSHAVLRSLLPSLGNLIHDNIERVRLSVVKLLLRVKKIKGIKFYHVVPVDHLLARLAAERSNITTTRNKKVVTQDPAFNASSVAIALTDLLLNSYFPRGEHVTGADQIRRTLTFLTNHPDAATVFYSNISRQLSVNAVCKLAAMLLKCLCASVEADSQPNVHDNSNSSSGTMNTNKKSRTKKRKSSTILSEKSVSNDESSSTLSQDSNSDGETLSASNTSLMASIAETIYILWESLGPSIAEPENESCYNFLLDAFSGAVITDVHSHFEQKANAYLSDDNDQSINLLTDNEHALIRRDCHRTCAALLRCAGKMPPRSVQGLASHLSHKLSSLCKQDKNIRKVVNVSPHLALLCLWGKTDDVALSLARVISQAFECNGNTSFPFDSNSTISNDGVKTRRSARMSSSSERPISPITIPELTPDVALTVLGCILSGPDPSCVAARGSLLASRISCEVIENALGKAMFFADFILKSNTNRGGFTVEETEISLILSACESYGRLALHKEAMKSGPTCLNDQAKTLLSWITGKLIFSSHNSKG
;
A
#
# COMPACT_ATOMS: atom_id res chain seq x y z
N VAL A 1 -37.07 4.50 -11.94
CA VAL A 1 -37.29 5.01 -13.31
C VAL A 1 -36.01 5.00 -14.15
N ARG A 2 -35.03 5.89 -13.94
CA ARG A 2 -33.78 5.95 -14.77
C ARG A 2 -33.08 4.60 -14.98
N ALA A 3 -32.77 3.89 -13.89
CA ALA A 3 -32.15 2.55 -13.96
C ALA A 3 -33.01 1.54 -14.75
N SER A 4 -34.33 1.55 -14.54
CA SER A 4 -35.27 0.68 -15.25
C SER A 4 -35.29 1.01 -16.75
N ALA A 5 -35.31 2.28 -17.13
CA ALA A 5 -35.28 2.70 -18.53
C ALA A 5 -33.99 2.22 -19.24
N VAL A 6 -32.82 2.41 -18.62
CA VAL A 6 -31.55 1.88 -19.14
C VAL A 6 -31.58 0.36 -19.26
N THR A 7 -32.19 -0.33 -18.28
CA THR A 7 -32.35 -1.80 -18.31
C THR A 7 -33.26 -2.24 -19.46
N SER A 8 -34.37 -1.53 -19.70
CA SER A 8 -35.27 -1.81 -20.83
C SER A 8 -34.58 -1.60 -22.17
N ILE A 9 -33.78 -0.55 -22.33
CA ILE A 9 -32.98 -0.32 -23.54
C ILE A 9 -31.95 -1.44 -23.74
N ALA A 10 -31.33 -1.90 -22.65
CA ALA A 10 -30.43 -3.05 -22.66
C ALA A 10 -31.11 -4.35 -23.13
N LEU A 11 -32.39 -4.57 -22.80
CA LEU A 11 -33.17 -5.71 -23.29
C LEU A 11 -33.55 -5.56 -24.77
N LEU A 12 -33.85 -4.35 -25.23
CA LEU A 12 -34.14 -4.11 -26.64
C LEU A 12 -32.95 -4.45 -27.56
N LEU A 13 -31.72 -4.30 -27.06
CA LEU A 13 -30.51 -4.70 -27.79
C LEU A 13 -30.42 -6.20 -28.09
N ASP A 14 -31.21 -7.06 -27.43
CA ASP A 14 -31.28 -8.48 -27.79
C ASP A 14 -31.99 -8.70 -29.14
N ALA A 15 -32.75 -7.70 -29.61
CA ALA A 15 -33.44 -7.70 -30.90
C ALA A 15 -32.58 -6.99 -31.98
N PRO A 16 -32.02 -7.71 -32.98
CA PRO A 16 -31.10 -7.14 -33.97
C PRO A 16 -31.67 -5.96 -34.78
N GLN A 17 -32.99 -5.97 -35.03
CA GLN A 17 -33.70 -4.90 -35.72
C GLN A 17 -33.66 -3.56 -34.97
N SER A 18 -33.41 -3.57 -33.66
CA SER A 18 -33.27 -2.35 -32.87
C SER A 18 -31.91 -1.68 -33.03
N HIS A 19 -30.88 -2.41 -33.49
CA HIS A 19 -29.48 -1.97 -33.44
C HIS A 19 -29.24 -0.71 -34.26
N ALA A 20 -29.88 -0.58 -35.42
CA ALA A 20 -29.74 0.59 -36.29
C ALA A 20 -30.23 1.88 -35.59
N VAL A 21 -31.38 1.80 -34.92
CA VAL A 21 -31.99 2.92 -34.20
C VAL A 21 -31.22 3.21 -32.91
N LEU A 22 -30.90 2.17 -32.14
CA LEU A 22 -30.22 2.33 -30.87
C LEU A 22 -28.78 2.84 -31.03
N ARG A 23 -28.08 2.51 -32.12
CA ARG A 23 -26.70 2.98 -32.35
C ARG A 23 -26.58 4.51 -32.27
N SER A 24 -27.52 5.27 -32.80
CA SER A 24 -27.49 6.75 -32.75
C SER A 24 -27.94 7.31 -31.40
N LEU A 25 -28.78 6.58 -30.67
CA LEU A 25 -29.35 7.04 -29.40
C LEU A 25 -28.49 6.68 -28.18
N LEU A 26 -27.76 5.57 -28.23
CA LEU A 26 -26.95 5.08 -27.11
C LEU A 26 -26.01 6.14 -26.51
N PRO A 27 -25.28 6.96 -27.30
CA PRO A 27 -24.39 7.99 -26.73
C PRO A 27 -25.11 9.01 -25.82
N SER A 28 -26.41 9.27 -26.06
CA SER A 28 -27.20 10.17 -25.19
C SER A 28 -27.36 9.66 -23.76
N LEU A 29 -27.21 8.33 -23.56
CA LEU A 29 -27.24 7.70 -22.25
C LEU A 29 -25.88 7.70 -21.56
N GLY A 30 -24.81 8.07 -22.27
CA GLY A 30 -23.45 7.88 -21.79
C GLY A 30 -23.14 8.61 -20.49
N ASN A 31 -23.67 9.83 -20.32
CA ASN A 31 -23.48 10.63 -19.11
C ASN A 31 -24.08 10.00 -17.84
N LEU A 32 -25.02 9.06 -17.97
CA LEU A 32 -25.58 8.33 -16.83
C LEU A 32 -24.55 7.40 -16.14
N ILE A 33 -23.37 7.19 -16.75
CA ILE A 33 -22.26 6.50 -16.09
C ILE A 33 -21.79 7.25 -14.84
N HIS A 34 -21.99 8.57 -14.78
CA HIS A 34 -21.64 9.44 -13.65
C HIS A 34 -22.85 9.82 -12.77
N ASP A 35 -23.96 9.08 -12.85
CA ASP A 35 -25.15 9.33 -12.04
C ASP A 35 -24.84 9.21 -10.54
N ASN A 36 -25.45 10.06 -9.71
CA ASN A 36 -25.31 10.00 -8.25
C ASN A 36 -25.77 8.65 -7.67
N ILE A 37 -26.74 8.00 -8.30
CA ILE A 37 -27.30 6.74 -7.83
C ILE A 37 -26.53 5.55 -8.42
N GLU A 38 -25.89 4.76 -7.56
CA GLU A 38 -25.09 3.57 -7.96
C GLU A 38 -25.88 2.59 -8.83
N ARG A 39 -27.16 2.34 -8.50
CA ARG A 39 -28.01 1.45 -9.30
C ARG A 39 -28.17 1.91 -10.74
N VAL A 40 -28.17 3.23 -11.00
CA VAL A 40 -28.22 3.76 -12.37
C VAL A 40 -26.87 3.51 -13.06
N ARG A 41 -25.75 3.87 -12.41
CA ARG A 41 -24.39 3.61 -12.94
C ARG A 41 -24.21 2.14 -13.31
N LEU A 42 -24.59 1.22 -12.42
CA LEU A 42 -24.52 -0.22 -12.66
C LEU A 42 -25.37 -0.65 -13.86
N SER A 43 -26.56 -0.08 -14.04
CA SER A 43 -27.42 -0.37 -15.18
C SER A 43 -26.78 0.07 -16.49
N VAL A 44 -26.08 1.21 -16.50
CA VAL A 44 -25.32 1.70 -17.67
C VAL A 44 -24.15 0.78 -17.99
N VAL A 45 -23.36 0.34 -17.00
CA VAL A 45 -22.26 -0.61 -17.27
C VAL A 45 -22.79 -1.94 -17.79
N LYS A 46 -23.91 -2.44 -17.26
CA LYS A 46 -24.59 -3.64 -17.78
C LYS A 46 -25.13 -3.46 -19.20
N LEU A 47 -25.53 -2.25 -19.59
CA LEU A 47 -25.85 -1.91 -20.97
C LEU A 47 -24.58 -1.97 -21.84
N LEU A 48 -23.48 -1.38 -21.41
CA LEU A 48 -22.20 -1.38 -22.15
C LEU A 48 -21.64 -2.80 -22.32
N LEU A 49 -21.77 -3.67 -21.32
CA LEU A 49 -21.37 -5.09 -21.43
C LEU A 49 -22.21 -5.85 -22.46
N ARG A 50 -23.48 -5.48 -22.66
CA ARG A 50 -24.30 -6.02 -23.75
C ARG A 50 -23.86 -5.46 -25.09
N VAL A 51 -23.64 -4.14 -25.18
CA VAL A 51 -23.10 -3.48 -26.39
C VAL A 51 -21.79 -4.12 -26.82
N LYS A 52 -20.89 -4.46 -25.88
CA LYS A 52 -19.60 -5.14 -26.14
C LYS A 52 -19.76 -6.47 -26.91
N LYS A 53 -20.92 -7.13 -26.84
CA LYS A 53 -21.21 -8.38 -27.55
C LYS A 53 -21.82 -8.19 -28.94
N ILE A 54 -22.23 -6.97 -29.29
CA ILE A 54 -22.94 -6.66 -30.52
C ILE A 54 -21.95 -6.21 -31.59
N LYS A 55 -21.95 -6.91 -32.74
CA LYS A 55 -21.07 -6.56 -33.85
C LYS A 55 -21.42 -5.18 -34.41
N GLY A 56 -20.39 -4.36 -34.61
CA GLY A 56 -20.51 -3.03 -35.19
C GLY A 56 -20.89 -1.90 -34.21
N ILE A 57 -21.25 -2.18 -32.95
CA ILE A 57 -21.42 -1.12 -31.94
C ILE A 57 -20.29 -1.25 -30.94
N LYS A 58 -19.39 -0.26 -30.89
CA LYS A 58 -18.29 -0.24 -29.94
C LYS A 58 -18.73 0.51 -28.69
N PHE A 59 -18.58 -0.11 -27.51
CA PHE A 59 -19.02 0.50 -26.25
C PHE A 59 -18.33 1.86 -25.98
N TYR A 60 -17.10 2.05 -26.47
CA TYR A 60 -16.36 3.31 -26.34
C TYR A 60 -16.87 4.45 -27.24
N HIS A 61 -17.73 4.16 -28.22
CA HIS A 61 -18.51 5.19 -28.92
C HIS A 61 -19.78 5.59 -28.16
N VAL A 62 -20.22 4.77 -27.19
CA VAL A 62 -21.35 5.09 -26.31
C VAL A 62 -20.88 5.91 -25.11
N VAL A 63 -19.79 5.46 -24.46
CA VAL A 63 -19.13 6.19 -23.37
C VAL A 63 -17.63 6.23 -23.68
N PRO A 64 -17.02 7.42 -23.86
CA PRO A 64 -15.59 7.52 -24.10
C PRO A 64 -14.76 6.86 -22.98
N VAL A 65 -13.61 6.29 -23.34
CA VAL A 65 -12.75 5.54 -22.40
C VAL A 65 -12.37 6.39 -21.19
N ASP A 66 -12.06 7.68 -21.38
CA ASP A 66 -11.70 8.60 -20.29
C ASP A 66 -12.81 8.72 -19.24
N HIS A 67 -14.08 8.75 -19.66
CA HIS A 67 -15.21 8.76 -18.72
C HIS A 67 -15.35 7.42 -17.98
N LEU A 68 -15.03 6.29 -18.62
CA LEU A 68 -15.03 4.97 -17.97
C LEU A 68 -13.92 4.88 -16.93
N LEU A 69 -12.71 5.34 -17.25
CA LEU A 69 -11.55 5.35 -16.35
C LEU A 69 -11.76 6.31 -15.19
N ALA A 70 -12.25 7.53 -15.45
CA ALA A 70 -12.61 8.48 -14.42
C ALA A 70 -13.67 7.91 -13.47
N ARG A 71 -14.67 7.19 -14.01
CA ARG A 71 -15.67 6.52 -13.17
C ARG A 71 -15.05 5.40 -12.35
N LEU A 72 -14.19 4.58 -12.94
CA LEU A 72 -13.52 3.48 -12.27
C LEU A 72 -12.67 4.00 -11.09
N ALA A 73 -11.86 5.03 -11.30
CA ALA A 73 -11.09 5.70 -10.25
C ALA A 73 -12.00 6.22 -9.12
N ALA A 74 -13.11 6.88 -9.47
CA ALA A 74 -14.04 7.44 -8.49
C ALA A 74 -14.85 6.38 -7.71
N GLU A 75 -14.90 5.12 -8.14
CA GLU A 75 -15.48 4.04 -7.33
C GLU A 75 -14.61 3.67 -6.11
N ARG A 76 -13.32 4.06 -6.09
CA ARG A 76 -12.43 3.88 -4.93
C ARG A 76 -12.97 4.54 -3.66
N SER A 77 -13.45 5.78 -3.76
CA SER A 77 -13.89 6.60 -2.62
C SER A 77 -15.24 6.18 -2.06
N ASN A 78 -16.12 5.62 -2.91
CA ASN A 78 -17.45 5.14 -2.49
C ASN A 78 -17.35 3.91 -1.57
N ILE A 79 -16.29 3.12 -1.70
CA ILE A 79 -15.99 1.98 -0.82
C ILE A 79 -15.73 2.45 0.61
N THR A 80 -15.12 3.63 0.77
CA THR A 80 -14.76 4.20 2.08
C THR A 80 -15.95 4.85 2.79
N THR A 81 -16.85 5.52 2.07
CA THR A 81 -18.03 6.19 2.65
C THR A 81 -19.13 5.21 3.08
N THR A 82 -19.21 4.04 2.43
CA THR A 82 -20.22 3.03 2.76
C THR A 82 -19.91 2.27 4.05
N ARG A 83 -18.69 2.41 4.62
CA ARG A 83 -18.34 1.86 5.96
C ARG A 83 -19.26 2.36 7.07
N ASN A 84 -19.89 3.52 6.93
CA ASN A 84 -20.82 4.07 7.92
C ASN A 84 -22.27 3.58 7.75
N LYS A 85 -22.59 2.82 6.70
CA LYS A 85 -23.95 2.31 6.45
C LYS A 85 -24.02 0.82 6.69
N LYS A 86 -24.10 0.45 7.97
CA LYS A 86 -24.65 -0.78 8.57
C LYS A 86 -25.09 -1.87 7.56
N VAL A 87 -24.13 -2.51 6.89
CA VAL A 87 -24.24 -3.88 6.41
C VAL A 87 -23.08 -4.60 7.07
N VAL A 88 -23.38 -5.15 8.24
CA VAL A 88 -22.51 -6.06 8.96
C VAL A 88 -22.58 -7.39 8.21
N THR A 89 -21.76 -7.52 7.17
CA THR A 89 -21.19 -8.82 6.81
C THR A 89 -19.77 -8.78 7.36
N GLN A 90 -19.45 -9.71 8.27
CA GLN A 90 -18.22 -9.77 9.08
C GLN A 90 -16.91 -9.96 8.28
N ASP A 91 -16.91 -9.76 6.96
CA ASP A 91 -15.71 -9.81 6.14
C ASP A 91 -15.33 -8.40 5.64
N PRO A 92 -14.37 -7.72 6.27
CA PRO A 92 -13.83 -6.45 5.77
C PRO A 92 -13.07 -6.60 4.44
N ALA A 93 -12.90 -7.82 3.92
CA ALA A 93 -12.12 -8.13 2.73
C ALA A 93 -12.82 -7.80 1.39
N PHE A 94 -14.14 -7.59 1.33
CA PHE A 94 -14.84 -7.68 0.02
C PHE A 94 -15.97 -6.66 -0.22
N ASN A 95 -15.78 -5.39 0.17
CA ASN A 95 -16.68 -4.28 -0.22
C ASN A 95 -16.35 -3.70 -1.60
N ALA A 96 -16.29 -4.53 -2.63
CA ALA A 96 -16.12 -4.07 -4.01
C ALA A 96 -17.43 -3.47 -4.54
N SER A 97 -17.40 -2.23 -5.04
CA SER A 97 -18.54 -1.62 -5.75
C SER A 97 -18.94 -2.52 -6.91
N SER A 98 -20.24 -2.86 -7.01
CA SER A 98 -20.74 -3.68 -8.12
C SER A 98 -20.48 -3.03 -9.48
N VAL A 99 -20.40 -1.69 -9.49
CA VAL A 99 -20.04 -0.90 -10.67
C VAL A 99 -18.57 -1.12 -11.04
N ALA A 100 -17.66 -1.09 -10.07
CA ALA A 100 -16.22 -1.31 -10.30
C ALA A 100 -15.95 -2.70 -10.90
N ILE A 101 -16.58 -3.75 -10.35
CA ILE A 101 -16.45 -5.13 -10.87
C ILE A 101 -16.89 -5.21 -12.34
N ALA A 102 -18.04 -4.60 -12.66
CA ALA A 102 -18.59 -4.60 -14.01
C ALA A 102 -17.75 -3.76 -14.99
N LEU A 103 -17.15 -2.65 -14.52
CA LEU A 103 -16.22 -1.83 -15.32
C LEU A 103 -14.91 -2.58 -15.57
N THR A 104 -14.38 -3.29 -14.57
CA THR A 104 -13.22 -4.17 -14.74
C THR A 104 -13.49 -5.23 -15.81
N ASP A 105 -14.65 -5.88 -15.81
CA ASP A 105 -15.03 -6.83 -16.88
C ASP A 105 -15.13 -6.16 -18.26
N LEU A 106 -15.74 -4.97 -18.32
CA LEU A 106 -15.86 -4.22 -19.56
C LEU A 106 -14.48 -3.92 -20.18
N LEU A 107 -13.54 -3.44 -19.36
CA LEU A 107 -12.21 -2.99 -19.76
C LEU A 107 -11.14 -4.09 -19.76
N LEU A 108 -11.48 -5.31 -19.34
CA LEU A 108 -10.54 -6.40 -19.11
C LEU A 108 -9.59 -6.63 -20.28
N ASN A 109 -10.12 -6.82 -21.49
CA ASN A 109 -9.31 -7.11 -22.68
C ASN A 109 -8.48 -5.92 -23.17
N SER A 110 -8.76 -4.70 -22.70
CA SER A 110 -8.01 -3.50 -23.05
C SER A 110 -6.71 -3.37 -22.26
N TYR A 111 -6.73 -3.77 -20.99
CA TYR A 111 -5.60 -3.60 -20.06
C TYR A 111 -4.96 -4.93 -19.63
N PHE A 112 -5.64 -6.04 -19.82
CA PHE A 112 -5.13 -7.39 -19.62
C PHE A 112 -5.63 -8.31 -20.74
N PRO A 113 -5.07 -8.18 -21.97
CA PRO A 113 -5.52 -8.95 -23.13
C PRO A 113 -5.33 -10.46 -22.90
N ARG A 114 -6.25 -11.24 -23.45
CA ARG A 114 -6.25 -12.71 -23.40
C ARG A 114 -6.41 -13.24 -24.83
N GLY A 115 -5.68 -14.28 -25.17
CA GLY A 115 -5.76 -14.92 -26.49
C GLY A 115 -4.49 -15.72 -26.80
N GLU A 116 -4.56 -16.55 -27.83
CA GLU A 116 -3.47 -17.44 -28.25
C GLU A 116 -2.20 -16.67 -28.67
N HIS A 117 -2.36 -15.49 -29.27
CA HIS A 117 -1.24 -14.65 -29.72
C HIS A 117 -0.77 -13.62 -28.69
N VAL A 118 -1.35 -13.59 -27.48
CA VAL A 118 -1.00 -12.58 -26.47
C VAL A 118 0.11 -13.13 -25.57
N THR A 119 1.27 -12.49 -25.59
CA THR A 119 2.40 -12.89 -24.74
C THR A 119 2.32 -12.29 -23.34
N GLY A 120 3.07 -12.84 -22.37
CA GLY A 120 3.21 -12.23 -21.05
C GLY A 120 3.83 -10.82 -21.11
N ALA A 121 4.71 -10.56 -22.09
CA ALA A 121 5.29 -9.24 -22.32
C ALA A 121 4.22 -8.23 -22.76
N ASP A 122 3.25 -8.62 -23.59
CA ASP A 122 2.14 -7.76 -23.98
C ASP A 122 1.24 -7.40 -22.79
N GLN A 123 0.96 -8.38 -21.92
CA GLN A 123 0.18 -8.15 -20.69
C GLN A 123 0.89 -7.18 -19.75
N ILE A 124 2.20 -7.35 -19.57
CA ILE A 124 3.01 -6.47 -18.73
C ILE A 124 3.09 -5.06 -19.33
N ARG A 125 3.36 -4.93 -20.64
CA ARG A 125 3.39 -3.63 -21.30
C ARG A 125 2.07 -2.88 -21.13
N ARG A 126 0.94 -3.54 -21.35
CA ARG A 126 -0.40 -2.95 -21.13
C ARG A 126 -0.62 -2.56 -19.68
N THR A 127 -0.17 -3.39 -18.75
CA THR A 127 -0.27 -3.14 -17.31
C THR A 127 0.53 -1.90 -16.91
N LEU A 128 1.79 -1.82 -17.35
CA LEU A 128 2.68 -0.70 -17.07
C LEU A 128 2.15 0.60 -17.68
N THR A 129 1.71 0.58 -18.94
CA THR A 129 1.08 1.76 -19.57
C THR A 129 -0.15 2.22 -18.77
N PHE A 130 -0.96 1.30 -18.25
CA PHE A 130 -2.14 1.66 -17.45
C PHE A 130 -1.76 2.28 -16.10
N LEU A 131 -0.77 1.71 -15.43
CA LEU A 131 -0.25 2.24 -14.15
C LEU A 131 0.37 3.63 -14.33
N THR A 132 1.09 3.86 -15.43
CA THR A 132 1.69 5.17 -15.74
C THR A 132 0.62 6.22 -16.06
N ASN A 133 -0.33 5.89 -16.94
CA ASN A 133 -1.25 6.89 -17.48
C ASN A 133 -2.46 7.15 -16.56
N HIS A 134 -2.93 6.15 -15.82
CA HIS A 134 -4.15 6.24 -15.00
C HIS A 134 -4.03 5.42 -13.69
N PRO A 135 -3.10 5.77 -12.79
CA PRO A 135 -2.78 4.98 -11.59
C PRO A 135 -3.98 4.72 -10.67
N ASP A 136 -4.87 5.70 -10.49
CA ASP A 136 -6.06 5.54 -9.65
C ASP A 136 -7.08 4.55 -10.23
N ALA A 137 -7.30 4.60 -11.55
CA ALA A 137 -8.18 3.65 -12.22
C ALA A 137 -7.56 2.25 -12.24
N ALA A 138 -6.24 2.15 -12.47
CA ALA A 138 -5.49 0.90 -12.44
C ALA A 138 -5.56 0.22 -11.07
N THR A 139 -5.40 0.98 -9.98
CA THR A 139 -5.54 0.49 -8.60
C THR A 139 -6.89 -0.20 -8.40
N VAL A 140 -7.99 0.46 -8.80
CA VAL A 140 -9.33 -0.12 -8.68
C VAL A 140 -9.51 -1.32 -9.62
N PHE A 141 -9.01 -1.23 -10.85
CA PHE A 141 -9.06 -2.32 -11.81
C PHE A 141 -8.41 -3.60 -11.27
N TYR A 142 -7.16 -3.53 -10.82
CA TYR A 142 -6.40 -4.68 -10.32
C TYR A 142 -6.93 -5.21 -8.99
N SER A 143 -7.51 -4.37 -8.14
CA SER A 143 -8.19 -4.85 -6.92
C SER A 143 -9.42 -5.73 -7.20
N ASN A 144 -10.01 -5.61 -8.39
CA ASN A 144 -11.20 -6.37 -8.80
C ASN A 144 -10.87 -7.47 -9.83
N ILE A 145 -9.62 -7.60 -10.26
CA ILE A 145 -9.26 -8.47 -11.39
C ILE A 145 -9.38 -9.95 -11.02
N SER A 146 -9.17 -10.32 -9.75
CA SER A 146 -9.31 -11.70 -9.26
C SER A 146 -10.73 -12.25 -9.37
N ARG A 147 -11.74 -11.37 -9.45
CA ARG A 147 -13.13 -11.77 -9.73
C ARG A 147 -13.37 -12.17 -11.18
N GLN A 148 -12.48 -11.79 -12.09
CA GLN A 148 -12.61 -12.01 -13.53
C GLN A 148 -11.58 -13.00 -14.09
N LEU A 149 -10.54 -13.32 -13.31
CA LEU A 149 -9.41 -14.17 -13.67
C LEU A 149 -9.37 -15.42 -12.79
N SER A 150 -8.74 -16.49 -13.28
CA SER A 150 -8.36 -17.60 -12.43
C SER A 150 -7.23 -17.18 -11.47
N VAL A 151 -7.17 -17.82 -10.30
CA VAL A 151 -6.12 -17.60 -9.29
C VAL A 151 -4.73 -17.68 -9.93
N ASN A 152 -4.48 -18.71 -10.74
CA ASN A 152 -3.22 -18.91 -11.47
C ASN A 152 -2.83 -17.70 -12.34
N ALA A 153 -3.78 -17.11 -13.08
CA ALA A 153 -3.48 -15.98 -13.95
C ALA A 153 -3.10 -14.71 -13.15
N VAL A 154 -3.77 -14.49 -12.01
CA VAL A 154 -3.44 -13.39 -11.09
C VAL A 154 -2.06 -13.62 -10.46
N CYS A 155 -1.76 -14.84 -10.02
CA CYS A 155 -0.45 -15.21 -9.48
C CYS A 155 0.68 -14.95 -10.50
N LYS A 156 0.48 -15.35 -11.77
CA LYS A 156 1.44 -15.10 -12.84
C LYS A 156 1.65 -13.61 -13.08
N LEU A 157 0.59 -12.81 -13.09
CA LEU A 157 0.71 -11.35 -13.22
C LEU A 157 1.52 -10.75 -12.06
N ALA A 158 1.23 -11.12 -10.81
CA ALA A 158 1.98 -10.64 -9.65
C ALA A 158 3.47 -11.00 -9.74
N ALA A 159 3.79 -12.24 -10.13
CA ALA A 159 5.18 -12.69 -10.30
C ALA A 159 5.89 -11.97 -11.46
N MET A 160 5.22 -11.72 -12.59
CA MET A 160 5.80 -10.97 -13.71
C MET A 160 6.07 -9.51 -13.33
N LEU A 161 5.17 -8.86 -12.58
CA LEU A 161 5.37 -7.50 -12.07
C LEU A 161 6.53 -7.43 -11.08
N LEU A 162 6.69 -8.44 -10.21
CA LEU A 162 7.85 -8.52 -9.33
C LEU A 162 9.15 -8.62 -10.13
N LYS A 163 9.20 -9.46 -11.17
CA LYS A 163 10.37 -9.57 -12.05
C LYS A 163 10.71 -8.24 -12.74
N CYS A 164 9.70 -7.48 -13.18
CA CYS A 164 9.91 -6.14 -13.71
C CYS A 164 10.55 -5.21 -12.68
N LEU A 165 10.05 -5.23 -11.43
CA LEU A 165 10.61 -4.44 -10.35
C LEU A 165 12.06 -4.83 -10.05
N CYS A 166 12.39 -6.12 -10.01
CA CYS A 166 13.77 -6.60 -9.84
C CYS A 166 14.68 -6.15 -10.98
N ALA A 167 14.27 -6.37 -12.22
CA ALA A 167 15.04 -5.97 -13.40
C ALA A 167 15.33 -4.45 -13.42
N SER A 168 14.38 -3.63 -12.95
CA SER A 168 14.59 -2.18 -12.83
C SER A 168 15.66 -1.80 -11.81
N VAL A 169 15.72 -2.53 -10.69
CA VAL A 169 16.73 -2.34 -9.63
C VAL A 169 18.11 -2.82 -10.09
N GLU A 170 18.16 -3.95 -10.79
CA GLU A 170 19.39 -4.47 -11.38
C GLU A 170 19.98 -3.50 -12.42
N ALA A 171 19.12 -2.90 -13.25
CA ALA A 171 19.52 -1.91 -14.24
C ALA A 171 20.07 -0.62 -13.60
N ASP A 172 19.50 -0.17 -12.48
CA ASP A 172 19.97 1.02 -11.74
C ASP A 172 21.30 0.77 -11.00
N SER A 173 21.60 -0.50 -10.71
CA SER A 173 22.83 -0.91 -9.98
C SER A 173 24.04 -1.10 -10.90
N GLN A 174 23.85 -1.21 -12.21
CA GLN A 174 24.97 -1.29 -13.15
C GLN A 174 25.56 0.11 -13.38
N PRO A 175 26.86 0.33 -13.11
CA PRO A 175 27.48 1.60 -13.46
C PRO A 175 27.46 1.76 -14.98
N ASN A 176 26.99 2.90 -15.48
CA ASN A 176 27.10 3.28 -16.89
C ASN A 176 28.58 3.31 -17.30
N VAL A 177 29.14 2.21 -17.81
CA VAL A 177 30.51 2.12 -18.36
C VAL A 177 30.57 2.64 -19.81
N HIS A 178 29.63 3.50 -20.20
CA HIS A 178 29.70 4.20 -21.48
C HIS A 178 29.72 5.70 -21.26
N ASP A 179 30.92 6.22 -21.00
CA ASP A 179 31.30 7.52 -21.55
C ASP A 179 32.81 7.63 -21.83
N ASN A 180 33.10 7.98 -23.08
CA ASN A 180 34.27 8.66 -23.62
C ASN A 180 35.68 8.02 -23.51
N SER A 181 36.07 7.33 -24.58
CA SER A 181 37.45 7.39 -25.09
C SER A 181 37.48 7.93 -26.51
N ASN A 182 37.55 9.25 -26.63
CA ASN A 182 37.92 9.92 -27.86
C ASN A 182 38.98 10.99 -27.55
N SER A 183 40.26 10.64 -27.69
CA SER A 183 41.42 11.53 -27.94
C SER A 183 42.68 10.71 -28.26
N SER A 184 42.88 10.46 -29.55
CA SER A 184 44.15 10.53 -30.31
C SER A 184 45.47 9.98 -29.75
N SER A 185 46.06 9.01 -30.46
CA SER A 185 47.33 9.21 -31.20
C SER A 185 47.56 8.06 -32.20
N GLY A 186 48.22 8.39 -33.33
CA GLY A 186 48.13 7.68 -34.61
C GLY A 186 48.96 6.39 -34.73
N THR A 187 48.70 5.60 -35.76
CA THR A 187 49.58 5.48 -36.95
C THR A 187 48.93 4.59 -38.03
N MET A 188 49.21 4.96 -39.28
CA MET A 188 48.65 4.57 -40.59
C MET A 188 48.71 3.08 -41.00
N ASN A 189 47.74 2.68 -41.84
CA ASN A 189 47.86 2.06 -43.20
C ASN A 189 46.69 1.09 -43.46
N THR A 190 46.10 0.88 -44.63
CA THR A 190 46.06 1.50 -45.97
C THR A 190 44.88 0.85 -46.73
N ASN A 191 44.20 1.64 -47.57
CA ASN A 191 43.53 1.26 -48.84
C ASN A 191 42.59 0.04 -48.93
N LYS A 192 41.30 0.29 -49.21
CA LYS A 192 40.73 0.12 -50.58
C LYS A 192 39.24 0.51 -50.72
N LYS A 193 39.02 1.54 -51.53
CA LYS A 193 38.05 1.68 -52.64
C LYS A 193 36.54 1.40 -52.42
N SER A 194 35.82 2.50 -52.26
CA SER A 194 34.73 3.01 -53.12
C SER A 194 34.01 2.06 -54.10
N ARG A 195 32.67 2.06 -54.03
CA ARG A 195 31.80 2.53 -55.15
C ARG A 195 30.32 2.63 -54.78
N THR A 196 29.81 3.83 -54.98
CA THR A 196 28.42 4.27 -55.09
C THR A 196 27.64 3.48 -56.15
N LYS A 197 26.39 3.08 -55.86
CA LYS A 197 25.37 2.89 -56.91
C LYS A 197 23.94 3.13 -56.39
N LYS A 198 23.44 4.28 -56.79
CA LYS A 198 22.07 4.79 -56.72
C LYS A 198 21.22 4.06 -57.77
N ARG A 199 20.05 3.53 -57.41
CA ARG A 199 18.98 3.17 -58.37
C ARG A 199 17.62 3.59 -57.80
N LYS A 200 16.93 4.44 -58.58
CA LYS A 200 15.50 4.80 -58.50
C LYS A 200 14.69 3.85 -59.39
N SER A 201 13.44 3.57 -59.04
CA SER A 201 12.22 3.38 -59.89
C SER A 201 11.17 2.60 -59.07
N SER A 202 9.97 3.09 -58.74
CA SER A 202 8.80 3.57 -59.52
C SER A 202 7.73 2.48 -59.76
N THR A 203 6.59 2.63 -59.07
CA THR A 203 5.19 2.54 -59.55
C THR A 203 4.61 1.20 -60.07
N ILE A 204 3.47 0.75 -59.51
CA ILE A 204 2.13 0.61 -60.18
C ILE A 204 1.15 -0.23 -59.32
N LEU A 205 -0.13 0.18 -59.40
CA LEU A 205 -1.37 -0.28 -58.78
C LEU A 205 -1.92 -1.65 -59.27
N SER A 206 -2.72 -2.33 -58.43
CA SER A 206 -4.04 -2.96 -58.71
C SER A 206 -4.46 -3.85 -57.52
N GLU A 207 -5.55 -3.50 -56.82
CA GLU A 207 -6.92 -4.05 -56.90
C GLU A 207 -7.16 -5.49 -56.37
N LYS A 208 -7.88 -5.51 -55.22
CA LYS A 208 -9.08 -6.31 -54.90
C LYS A 208 -8.93 -7.82 -54.62
N SER A 209 -9.13 -8.19 -53.34
CA SER A 209 -10.08 -9.25 -52.95
C SER A 209 -10.41 -9.20 -51.46
N VAL A 210 -11.66 -9.54 -51.17
CA VAL A 210 -12.35 -9.49 -49.88
C VAL A 210 -12.15 -10.82 -49.16
N SER A 211 -11.73 -10.78 -47.89
CA SER A 211 -12.01 -11.85 -46.93
C SER A 211 -12.08 -11.27 -45.52
N ASN A 212 -13.17 -11.62 -44.84
CA ASN A 212 -13.45 -11.30 -43.45
C ASN A 212 -12.40 -11.94 -42.54
N ASP A 213 -11.79 -11.15 -41.67
CA ASP A 213 -11.15 -11.65 -40.46
C ASP A 213 -11.40 -10.72 -39.27
N GLU A 214 -11.91 -11.32 -38.20
CA GLU A 214 -12.06 -10.71 -36.89
C GLU A 214 -10.67 -10.41 -36.32
N SER A 215 -10.27 -9.15 -36.39
CA SER A 215 -9.02 -8.67 -35.82
C SER A 215 -9.30 -7.60 -34.77
N SER A 216 -8.91 -7.89 -33.53
CA SER A 216 -8.87 -6.94 -32.43
C SER A 216 -7.92 -5.79 -32.77
N SER A 217 -8.47 -4.65 -33.20
CA SER A 217 -7.68 -3.44 -33.45
C SER A 217 -7.52 -2.61 -32.17
N THR A 218 -6.33 -2.76 -31.60
CA THR A 218 -5.37 -1.68 -31.34
C THR A 218 -5.93 -0.26 -31.17
N LEU A 219 -5.79 0.27 -29.95
CA LEU A 219 -5.58 1.71 -29.75
C LEU A 219 -4.29 2.10 -30.46
N SER A 220 -4.42 2.72 -31.63
CA SER A 220 -3.37 3.48 -32.29
C SER A 220 -3.36 4.90 -31.71
N GLN A 221 -2.49 5.13 -30.75
CA GLN A 221 -1.81 6.42 -30.63
C GLN A 221 -0.37 6.19 -31.07
N ASP A 222 0.03 6.97 -32.07
CA ASP A 222 1.38 7.07 -32.58
C ASP A 222 2.35 7.48 -31.46
N SER A 223 3.29 6.59 -31.18
CA SER A 223 4.66 6.97 -30.85
C SER A 223 5.55 5.76 -31.09
N ASN A 224 6.40 5.84 -32.12
CA ASN A 224 7.66 5.12 -32.16
C ASN A 224 8.44 5.54 -30.91
N SER A 225 8.27 4.80 -29.82
CA SER A 225 9.15 4.82 -28.67
C SER A 225 9.91 3.51 -28.74
N ASP A 226 11.17 3.61 -29.15
CA ASP A 226 12.18 2.62 -28.84
C ASP A 226 12.03 2.23 -27.38
N GLY A 227 12.08 0.92 -27.10
CA GLY A 227 11.69 0.31 -25.84
C GLY A 227 12.29 1.04 -24.64
N GLU A 228 11.48 1.91 -24.03
CA GLU A 228 11.86 2.67 -22.85
C GLU A 228 12.09 1.64 -21.75
N THR A 229 13.36 1.39 -21.46
CA THR A 229 13.78 0.39 -20.48
C THR A 229 13.25 0.84 -19.12
N LEU A 230 12.49 -0.03 -18.47
CA LEU A 230 11.89 0.25 -17.17
C LEU A 230 12.99 0.63 -16.16
N SER A 231 13.07 1.91 -15.81
CA SER A 231 14.11 2.44 -14.91
C SER A 231 13.59 2.59 -13.48
N ALA A 232 14.38 2.18 -12.49
CA ALA A 232 14.08 2.42 -11.08
C ALA A 232 14.17 3.90 -10.69
N SER A 233 14.59 4.79 -11.59
CA SER A 233 14.52 6.24 -11.41
C SER A 233 13.08 6.76 -11.40
N ASN A 234 12.14 6.09 -12.09
CA ASN A 234 10.72 6.44 -12.05
C ASN A 234 10.05 5.89 -10.78
N THR A 235 10.34 6.50 -9.64
CA THR A 235 9.92 6.03 -8.32
C THR A 235 8.39 5.97 -8.16
N SER A 236 7.65 6.87 -8.82
CA SER A 236 6.18 6.85 -8.85
C SER A 236 5.61 5.59 -9.53
N LEU A 237 6.19 5.18 -10.67
CA LEU A 237 5.80 3.94 -11.33
C LEU A 237 6.19 2.72 -10.50
N MET A 238 7.38 2.71 -9.90
CA MET A 238 7.83 1.62 -9.02
C MET A 238 6.91 1.43 -7.81
N ALA A 239 6.49 2.53 -7.19
CA ALA A 239 5.50 2.51 -6.11
C ALA A 239 4.17 1.91 -6.59
N SER A 240 3.70 2.32 -7.78
CA SER A 240 2.46 1.82 -8.37
C SER A 240 2.52 0.32 -8.71
N ILE A 241 3.67 -0.16 -9.20
CA ILE A 241 3.91 -1.59 -9.44
C ILE A 241 3.88 -2.37 -8.13
N ALA A 242 4.63 -1.93 -7.12
CA ALA A 242 4.70 -2.61 -5.83
C ALA A 242 3.34 -2.64 -5.11
N GLU A 243 2.60 -1.53 -5.13
CA GLU A 243 1.23 -1.47 -4.61
C GLU A 243 0.29 -2.41 -5.36
N THR A 244 0.40 -2.48 -6.70
CA THR A 244 -0.40 -3.38 -7.52
C THR A 244 -0.10 -4.84 -7.19
N ILE A 245 1.18 -5.22 -7.04
CA ILE A 245 1.57 -6.57 -6.62
C ILE A 245 0.88 -6.94 -5.30
N TYR A 246 0.94 -6.07 -4.30
CA TYR A 246 0.26 -6.28 -3.03
C TYR A 246 -1.26 -6.41 -3.19
N ILE A 247 -1.88 -5.52 -3.98
CA ILE A 247 -3.33 -5.56 -4.25
C ILE A 247 -3.73 -6.88 -4.89
N LEU A 248 -2.94 -7.39 -5.85
CA LEU A 248 -3.20 -8.70 -6.46
C LEU A 248 -3.13 -9.80 -5.39
N TRP A 249 -2.11 -9.80 -4.53
CA TRP A 249 -2.00 -10.76 -3.42
C TRP A 249 -3.17 -10.70 -2.45
N GLU A 250 -3.59 -9.49 -2.07
CA GLU A 250 -4.72 -9.27 -1.17
C GLU A 250 -6.03 -9.75 -1.81
N SER A 251 -6.23 -9.48 -3.10
CA SER A 251 -7.43 -9.87 -3.85
C SER A 251 -7.60 -11.39 -4.00
N LEU A 252 -6.52 -12.16 -3.77
CA LEU A 252 -6.52 -13.62 -3.80
C LEU A 252 -6.84 -14.25 -2.43
N GLY A 253 -6.81 -13.48 -1.33
CA GLY A 253 -6.80 -13.96 0.06
C GLY A 253 -7.67 -15.18 0.38
N PRO A 254 -9.01 -15.13 0.22
CA PRO A 254 -9.85 -16.29 0.50
C PRO A 254 -9.63 -17.43 -0.50
N SER A 255 -9.49 -17.13 -1.79
CA SER A 255 -9.35 -18.14 -2.84
C SER A 255 -8.03 -18.91 -2.77
N ILE A 256 -6.94 -18.26 -2.37
CA ILE A 256 -5.61 -18.89 -2.32
C ILE A 256 -5.41 -19.79 -1.10
N ALA A 257 -6.24 -19.61 -0.05
CA ALA A 257 -6.26 -20.49 1.11
C ALA A 257 -6.96 -21.83 0.84
N GLU A 258 -7.71 -21.93 -0.26
CA GLU A 258 -8.38 -23.16 -0.66
C GLU A 258 -7.36 -24.25 -1.08
N PRO A 259 -7.53 -25.52 -0.66
CA PRO A 259 -6.58 -26.60 -0.97
C PRO A 259 -6.33 -26.81 -2.47
N GLU A 260 -7.34 -26.59 -3.31
CA GLU A 260 -7.23 -26.68 -4.77
C GLU A 260 -6.24 -25.68 -5.38
N ASN A 261 -5.96 -24.57 -4.68
CA ASN A 261 -5.08 -23.50 -5.13
C ASN A 261 -3.69 -23.55 -4.46
N GLU A 262 -3.36 -24.61 -3.71
CA GLU A 262 -2.08 -24.76 -3.03
C GLU A 262 -0.87 -24.65 -3.99
N SER A 263 -0.99 -25.22 -5.20
CA SER A 263 0.04 -25.08 -6.24
C SER A 263 0.29 -23.63 -6.67
N CYS A 264 -0.77 -22.81 -6.72
CA CYS A 264 -0.68 -21.38 -7.05
C CYS A 264 -0.07 -20.58 -5.89
N TYR A 265 -0.35 -20.97 -4.64
CA TYR A 265 0.28 -20.41 -3.46
C TYR A 265 1.78 -20.71 -3.42
N ASN A 266 2.17 -21.97 -3.64
CA ASN A 266 3.57 -22.37 -3.70
C ASN A 266 4.31 -21.67 -4.84
N PHE A 267 3.69 -21.52 -6.01
CA PHE A 267 4.26 -20.73 -7.11
C PHE A 267 4.55 -19.28 -6.72
N LEU A 268 3.62 -18.62 -6.00
CA LEU A 268 3.83 -17.27 -5.49
C LEU A 268 4.91 -17.22 -4.41
N LEU A 269 4.93 -18.20 -3.49
CA LEU A 269 5.97 -18.30 -2.48
C LEU A 269 7.34 -18.43 -3.14
N ASP A 270 7.50 -19.33 -4.10
CA ASP A 270 8.75 -19.52 -4.82
C ASP A 270 9.19 -18.24 -5.52
N ALA A 271 8.27 -17.56 -6.22
CA ALA A 271 8.57 -16.32 -6.93
C ALA A 271 9.00 -15.16 -6.02
N PHE A 272 8.50 -15.10 -4.79
CA PHE A 272 8.78 -14.03 -3.83
C PHE A 272 9.81 -14.43 -2.76
N SER A 273 10.23 -15.70 -2.74
CA SER A 273 11.17 -16.24 -1.77
C SER A 273 12.61 -15.78 -2.04
N GLY A 274 13.50 -16.07 -1.07
CA GLY A 274 14.90 -15.71 -1.15
C GLY A 274 15.13 -14.23 -0.82
N ALA A 275 16.14 -13.63 -1.42
CA ALA A 275 16.55 -12.25 -1.13
C ALA A 275 15.78 -11.20 -1.93
N VAL A 276 14.89 -11.60 -2.85
CA VAL A 276 14.25 -10.72 -3.84
C VAL A 276 13.57 -9.51 -3.20
N ILE A 277 12.70 -9.73 -2.21
CA ILE A 277 12.02 -8.62 -1.51
C ILE A 277 13.03 -7.76 -0.74
N THR A 278 14.01 -8.38 -0.11
CA THR A 278 15.05 -7.71 0.69
C THR A 278 15.89 -6.77 -0.17
N ASP A 279 16.31 -7.24 -1.34
CA ASP A 279 17.19 -6.50 -2.25
C ASP A 279 16.46 -5.28 -2.82
N VAL A 280 15.24 -5.48 -3.32
CA VAL A 280 14.40 -4.38 -3.84
C VAL A 280 14.05 -3.39 -2.71
N HIS A 281 13.68 -3.88 -1.54
CA HIS A 281 13.39 -3.03 -0.37
C HIS A 281 14.61 -2.20 0.02
N SER A 282 15.79 -2.83 0.14
CA SER A 282 17.04 -2.17 0.51
C SER A 282 17.42 -1.11 -0.51
N HIS A 283 17.26 -1.38 -1.81
CA HIS A 283 17.52 -0.41 -2.87
C HIS A 283 16.66 0.86 -2.72
N PHE A 284 15.32 0.73 -2.66
CA PHE A 284 14.45 1.90 -2.54
C PHE A 284 14.59 2.61 -1.19
N GLU A 285 14.95 1.88 -0.13
CA GLU A 285 15.28 2.49 1.14
C GLU A 285 16.57 3.32 1.08
N GLN A 286 17.64 2.80 0.49
CA GLN A 286 18.89 3.54 0.28
C GLN A 286 18.64 4.77 -0.58
N LYS A 287 17.85 4.62 -1.66
CA LYS A 287 17.44 5.71 -2.54
C LYS A 287 16.67 6.79 -1.77
N ALA A 288 15.72 6.42 -0.90
CA ALA A 288 15.02 7.38 -0.04
C ALA A 288 15.96 8.13 0.92
N ASN A 289 16.97 7.44 1.46
CA ASN A 289 17.94 8.05 2.39
C ASN A 289 18.95 8.95 1.68
N ALA A 290 19.32 8.68 0.42
CA ALA A 290 20.21 9.54 -0.35
C ALA A 290 19.65 10.96 -0.50
N TYR A 291 18.33 11.09 -0.66
CA TYR A 291 17.65 12.40 -0.71
C TYR A 291 17.46 13.06 0.67
N LEU A 292 17.90 12.46 1.78
CA LEU A 292 17.86 13.07 3.12
C LEU A 292 19.16 13.80 3.50
N SER A 293 20.30 13.42 2.90
CA SER A 293 21.63 13.86 3.33
C SER A 293 22.12 15.17 2.69
N ASP A 294 21.46 15.65 1.63
CA ASP A 294 21.93 16.78 0.81
C ASP A 294 21.61 18.18 1.38
N ASP A 295 20.95 18.30 2.53
CA ASP A 295 20.57 19.61 3.10
C ASP A 295 21.78 20.51 3.46
N ASN A 296 23.01 19.96 3.48
CA ASN A 296 24.23 20.73 3.80
C ASN A 296 25.01 21.25 2.59
N ASP A 297 24.75 20.78 1.37
CA ASP A 297 25.41 21.28 0.16
C ASP A 297 24.44 22.14 -0.65
N GLN A 298 24.34 23.42 -0.29
CA GLN A 298 23.55 24.45 -1.00
C GLN A 298 23.99 24.70 -2.46
N SER A 299 24.97 23.97 -2.97
CA SER A 299 25.52 24.15 -4.30
C SER A 299 25.25 22.91 -5.15
N ILE A 300 24.38 23.09 -6.15
CA ILE A 300 24.32 22.30 -7.40
C ILE A 300 23.35 21.10 -7.38
N ASN A 301 22.06 21.34 -7.15
CA ASN A 301 21.01 20.56 -7.84
C ASN A 301 19.76 21.42 -8.07
N LEU A 302 19.34 21.53 -9.34
CA LEU A 302 18.20 22.34 -9.82
C LEU A 302 16.82 21.70 -9.52
N LEU A 303 16.79 20.56 -8.82
CA LEU A 303 15.53 19.93 -8.41
C LEU A 303 14.93 20.71 -7.25
N THR A 304 13.62 20.92 -7.31
CA THR A 304 12.91 21.64 -6.24
C THR A 304 12.81 20.75 -5.00
N ASP A 305 12.84 21.32 -3.79
CA ASP A 305 12.64 20.57 -2.53
C ASP A 305 11.40 19.66 -2.56
N ASN A 306 10.39 20.06 -3.34
CA ASN A 306 9.17 19.31 -3.60
C ASN A 306 9.39 17.98 -4.35
N GLU A 307 10.31 17.94 -5.31
CA GLU A 307 10.62 16.74 -6.09
C GLU A 307 11.37 15.71 -5.24
N HIS A 308 12.33 16.13 -4.42
CA HIS A 308 13.02 15.24 -3.47
C HIS A 308 12.05 14.65 -2.44
N ALA A 309 11.13 15.47 -1.91
CA ALA A 309 10.09 15.00 -1.02
C ALA A 309 9.15 13.99 -1.70
N LEU A 310 8.80 14.22 -2.97
CA LEU A 310 7.98 13.31 -3.77
C LEU A 310 8.68 11.96 -4.02
N ILE A 311 9.94 11.99 -4.45
CA ILE A 311 10.75 10.79 -4.69
C ILE A 311 10.88 9.97 -3.41
N ARG A 312 11.21 10.62 -2.28
CA ARG A 312 11.31 9.98 -0.96
C ARG A 312 9.99 9.32 -0.56
N ARG A 313 8.87 10.03 -0.75
CA ARG A 313 7.52 9.52 -0.47
C ARG A 313 7.22 8.28 -1.31
N ASP A 314 7.53 8.30 -2.60
CA ASP A 314 7.26 7.17 -3.50
C ASP A 314 8.17 5.97 -3.18
N CYS A 315 9.44 6.17 -2.84
CA CYS A 315 10.30 5.11 -2.31
C CYS A 315 9.73 4.47 -1.04
N HIS A 316 9.25 5.28 -0.08
CA HIS A 316 8.62 4.76 1.13
C HIS A 316 7.33 3.98 0.83
N ARG A 317 6.53 4.41 -0.16
CA ARG A 317 5.36 3.65 -0.63
C ARG A 317 5.76 2.30 -1.20
N THR A 318 6.82 2.25 -2.02
CA THR A 318 7.39 1.00 -2.54
C THR A 318 7.82 0.08 -1.40
N CYS A 319 8.63 0.55 -0.46
CA CYS A 319 9.06 -0.23 0.71
C CYS A 319 7.85 -0.76 1.51
N ALA A 320 6.87 0.09 1.82
CA ALA A 320 5.68 -0.31 2.56
C ALA A 320 4.83 -1.35 1.80
N ALA A 321 4.75 -1.29 0.47
CA ALA A 321 4.07 -2.30 -0.33
C ALA A 321 4.82 -3.65 -0.35
N LEU A 322 6.15 -3.61 -0.41
CA LEU A 322 6.99 -4.80 -0.37
C LEU A 322 6.93 -5.51 1.00
N LEU A 323 7.00 -4.74 2.09
CA LEU A 323 6.84 -5.29 3.45
C LEU A 323 5.45 -5.90 3.65
N ARG A 324 4.40 -5.34 3.03
CA ARG A 324 3.06 -5.93 3.00
C ARG A 324 3.03 -7.27 2.27
N CYS A 325 3.75 -7.40 1.16
CA CYS A 325 3.91 -8.69 0.46
C CYS A 325 4.65 -9.70 1.35
N ALA A 326 5.74 -9.29 2.00
CA ALA A 326 6.48 -10.14 2.94
C ALA A 326 5.61 -10.61 4.13
N GLY A 327 4.67 -9.78 4.59
CA GLY A 327 3.73 -10.13 5.66
C GLY A 327 2.71 -11.20 5.26
N LYS A 328 2.58 -11.52 3.96
CA LYS A 328 1.77 -12.65 3.47
C LYS A 328 2.57 -13.95 3.35
N MET A 329 3.85 -13.92 3.67
CA MET A 329 4.75 -15.05 3.58
C MET A 329 5.27 -15.47 4.96
N PRO A 330 5.63 -16.74 5.13
CA PRO A 330 6.40 -17.16 6.30
C PRO A 330 7.72 -16.37 6.40
N PRO A 331 8.16 -15.95 7.61
CA PRO A 331 9.39 -15.18 7.77
C PRO A 331 10.63 -15.86 7.18
N ARG A 332 10.66 -17.20 7.24
CA ARG A 332 11.75 -18.04 6.70
C ARG A 332 11.88 -17.99 5.18
N SER A 333 10.81 -17.63 4.48
CA SER A 333 10.80 -17.57 3.02
C SER A 333 11.45 -16.30 2.49
N VAL A 334 11.56 -15.24 3.31
CA VAL A 334 12.14 -13.95 2.92
C VAL A 334 13.52 -13.80 3.53
N GLN A 335 14.55 -14.23 2.80
CA GLN A 335 15.93 -14.29 3.27
C GLN A 335 16.50 -12.88 3.48
N GLY A 336 17.17 -12.67 4.61
CA GLY A 336 17.89 -11.42 4.91
C GLY A 336 17.01 -10.26 5.37
N LEU A 337 15.70 -10.29 5.13
CA LEU A 337 14.82 -9.17 5.50
C LEU A 337 14.78 -8.97 7.01
N ALA A 338 14.63 -10.03 7.79
CA ALA A 338 14.64 -9.97 9.26
C ALA A 338 15.90 -9.29 9.83
N SER A 339 17.08 -9.67 9.34
CA SER A 339 18.36 -9.06 9.74
C SER A 339 18.46 -7.61 9.28
N HIS A 340 17.98 -7.30 8.07
CA HIS A 340 17.94 -5.95 7.52
C HIS A 340 17.08 -5.02 8.37
N LEU A 341 15.86 -5.46 8.72
CA LEU A 341 14.95 -4.71 9.60
C LEU A 341 15.57 -4.49 10.99
N SER A 342 16.18 -5.51 11.58
CA SER A 342 16.85 -5.41 12.88
C SER A 342 18.00 -4.40 12.85
N HIS A 343 18.83 -4.44 11.80
CA HIS A 343 19.92 -3.50 11.60
C HIS A 343 19.39 -2.07 11.41
N LYS A 344 18.35 -1.90 10.57
CA LYS A 344 17.76 -0.59 10.31
C LYS A 344 17.15 0.01 11.58
N LEU A 345 16.31 -0.73 12.29
CA LEU A 345 15.74 -0.26 13.55
C LEU A 345 16.85 0.12 14.55
N SER A 346 17.95 -0.66 14.61
CA SER A 346 19.07 -0.37 15.52
C SER A 346 19.85 0.88 15.10
N SER A 347 20.00 1.12 13.79
CA SER A 347 20.65 2.32 13.26
C SER A 347 19.83 3.59 13.57
N LEU A 348 18.50 3.51 13.52
CA LEU A 348 17.61 4.64 13.80
C LEU A 348 17.68 5.09 15.26
N CYS A 349 17.88 4.17 16.19
CA CYS A 349 18.12 4.51 17.59
C CYS A 349 19.39 5.36 17.78
N LYS A 350 20.36 5.29 16.86
CA LYS A 350 21.63 6.02 16.91
C LYS A 350 21.61 7.34 16.14
N GLN A 351 20.65 7.58 15.25
CA GLN A 351 20.59 8.78 14.40
C GLN A 351 20.11 10.02 15.18
N ASP A 352 20.34 11.22 14.66
CA ASP A 352 19.89 12.48 15.28
C ASP A 352 18.36 12.63 15.33
N LYS A 353 17.86 13.37 16.33
CA LYS A 353 16.42 13.61 16.57
C LYS A 353 15.69 14.16 15.34
N ASN A 354 16.34 15.00 14.52
CA ASN A 354 15.73 15.57 13.32
C ASN A 354 15.49 14.52 12.23
N ILE A 355 16.44 13.61 12.03
CA ILE A 355 16.34 12.53 11.04
C ILE A 355 15.22 11.55 11.44
N ARG A 356 15.09 11.27 12.74
CA ARG A 356 14.07 10.34 13.28
C ARG A 356 12.65 10.75 12.95
N LYS A 357 12.35 12.05 12.88
CA LYS A 357 11.00 12.55 12.54
C LYS A 357 10.59 12.21 11.11
N VAL A 358 11.55 11.95 10.23
CA VAL A 358 11.29 11.75 8.79
C VAL A 358 11.16 10.27 8.42
N VAL A 359 11.76 9.37 9.19
CA VAL A 359 11.80 7.94 8.84
C VAL A 359 10.55 7.22 9.34
N ASN A 360 9.69 6.81 8.41
CA ASN A 360 8.51 6.01 8.74
C ASN A 360 8.87 4.53 8.97
N VAL A 361 9.10 4.17 10.24
CA VAL A 361 9.33 2.78 10.69
C VAL A 361 8.06 1.97 10.93
N SER A 362 6.87 2.57 10.82
CA SER A 362 5.61 1.89 11.13
C SER A 362 5.40 0.61 10.29
N PRO A 363 5.68 0.59 8.98
CA PRO A 363 5.58 -0.63 8.18
C PRO A 363 6.53 -1.76 8.63
N HIS A 364 7.67 -1.42 9.23
CA HIS A 364 8.66 -2.40 9.70
C HIS A 364 8.13 -3.13 10.93
N LEU A 365 7.62 -2.39 11.93
CA LEU A 365 7.01 -2.98 13.12
C LEU A 365 5.68 -3.68 12.80
N ALA A 366 4.92 -3.17 11.83
CA ALA A 366 3.71 -3.82 11.35
C ALA A 366 4.01 -5.20 10.75
N LEU A 367 5.08 -5.33 9.96
CA LEU A 367 5.53 -6.62 9.44
C LEU A 367 5.90 -7.59 10.56
N LEU A 368 6.60 -7.12 11.61
CA LEU A 368 6.92 -7.98 12.77
C LEU A 368 5.64 -8.50 13.44
N CYS A 369 4.60 -7.67 13.58
CA CYS A 369 3.30 -8.12 14.10
C CYS A 369 2.66 -9.18 13.19
N LEU A 370 2.73 -9.00 11.86
CA LEU A 370 2.23 -9.98 10.89
C LEU A 370 3.00 -11.31 10.93
N TRP A 371 4.28 -11.27 11.30
CA TRP A 371 5.12 -12.43 11.54
C TRP A 371 4.96 -13.05 12.94
N GLY A 372 3.91 -12.68 13.67
CA GLY A 372 3.58 -13.26 14.98
C GLY A 372 4.45 -12.73 16.12
N LYS A 373 5.16 -11.62 15.93
CA LYS A 373 5.96 -10.93 16.96
C LYS A 373 5.21 -9.82 17.67
N THR A 374 3.89 -9.89 17.67
CA THR A 374 2.99 -8.88 18.24
C THR A 374 3.31 -8.55 19.69
N ASP A 375 3.47 -9.57 20.54
CA ASP A 375 3.77 -9.36 21.97
C ASP A 375 5.16 -8.78 22.20
N ASP A 376 6.17 -9.20 21.43
CA ASP A 376 7.53 -8.65 21.49
C ASP A 376 7.53 -7.16 21.10
N VAL A 377 6.79 -6.79 20.04
CA VAL A 377 6.62 -5.40 19.60
C VAL A 377 5.90 -4.59 20.68
N ALA A 378 4.79 -5.10 21.22
CA ALA A 378 4.00 -4.42 22.23
C ALA A 378 4.79 -4.18 23.52
N LEU A 379 5.53 -5.19 23.99
CA LEU A 379 6.39 -5.09 25.17
C LEU A 379 7.53 -4.08 24.97
N SER A 380 8.15 -4.07 23.78
CA SER A 380 9.21 -3.10 23.46
C SER A 380 8.66 -1.67 23.48
N LEU A 381 7.54 -1.42 22.79
CA LEU A 381 6.87 -0.10 22.78
C LEU A 381 6.44 0.31 24.19
N ALA A 382 5.78 -0.58 24.94
CA ALA A 382 5.29 -0.31 26.29
C ALA A 382 6.42 0.02 27.27
N ARG A 383 7.57 -0.67 27.17
CA ARG A 383 8.74 -0.40 28.01
C ARG A 383 9.29 1.01 27.75
N VAL A 384 9.54 1.34 26.48
CA VAL A 384 10.07 2.66 26.09
C VAL A 384 9.12 3.78 26.50
N ILE A 385 7.82 3.62 26.27
CA ILE A 385 6.80 4.59 26.66
C ILE A 385 6.76 4.73 28.18
N SER A 386 6.78 3.63 28.93
CA SER A 386 6.77 3.66 30.40
C SER A 386 7.97 4.39 30.97
N GLN A 387 9.18 4.08 30.48
CA GLN A 387 10.43 4.71 30.92
C GLN A 387 10.43 6.22 30.70
N ALA A 388 9.76 6.70 29.64
CA ALA A 388 9.64 8.13 29.37
C ALA A 388 8.82 8.90 30.42
N PHE A 389 7.93 8.20 31.15
CA PHE A 389 7.03 8.79 32.14
C PHE A 389 7.31 8.32 33.57
N GLU A 390 8.36 7.52 33.77
CA GLU A 390 8.88 7.18 35.09
C GLU A 390 9.71 8.39 35.56
N CYS A 391 9.17 9.16 36.51
CA CYS A 391 9.87 10.30 37.08
C CYS A 391 11.25 9.86 37.60
N ASN A 392 12.33 10.47 37.09
CA ASN A 392 13.71 10.26 37.56
C ASN A 392 13.96 10.66 39.03
N GLY A 393 12.92 11.00 39.79
CA GLY A 393 13.00 11.37 41.20
C GLY A 393 12.55 10.24 42.10
N ASN A 394 13.31 9.98 43.18
CA ASN A 394 13.04 9.05 44.30
C ASN A 394 11.67 9.19 44.98
N THR A 395 10.75 10.01 44.46
CA THR A 395 9.36 10.06 44.89
C THR A 395 8.62 8.88 44.28
N SER A 396 8.72 7.72 44.93
CA SER A 396 7.83 6.59 44.69
C SER A 396 6.38 7.08 44.81
N PHE A 397 5.65 7.08 43.70
CA PHE A 397 4.20 7.25 43.76
C PHE A 397 3.62 6.07 44.54
N PRO A 398 2.70 6.31 45.50
CA PRO A 398 2.00 5.24 46.17
C PRO A 398 0.97 4.67 45.19
N PHE A 399 1.43 3.80 44.30
CA PHE A 399 0.55 2.93 43.54
C PHE A 399 0.43 1.62 44.32
N ASP A 400 -0.80 1.16 44.56
CA ASP A 400 -1.05 -0.15 45.15
C ASP A 400 -0.45 -1.22 44.24
N SER A 401 0.71 -1.74 44.64
CA SER A 401 1.58 -2.66 43.92
C SER A 401 1.00 -4.07 43.73
N ASN A 402 -0.32 -4.25 43.72
CA ASN A 402 -0.94 -5.56 43.57
C ASN A 402 -1.00 -6.05 42.10
N SER A 403 -0.42 -5.31 41.16
CA SER A 403 -0.16 -5.79 39.79
C SER A 403 1.31 -5.63 39.41
N THR A 404 2.23 -6.10 40.24
CA THR A 404 3.59 -6.38 39.77
C THR A 404 3.50 -7.49 38.73
N ILE A 405 3.52 -7.11 37.45
CA ILE A 405 3.98 -8.02 36.40
C ILE A 405 5.46 -8.25 36.73
N SER A 406 5.72 -9.27 37.55
CA SER A 406 7.06 -9.73 37.86
C SER A 406 7.74 -10.08 36.53
N ASN A 407 8.71 -9.28 36.11
CA ASN A 407 9.65 -9.59 35.03
C ASN A 407 10.58 -10.76 35.39
N ASP A 408 10.45 -11.33 36.59
CA ASP A 408 11.09 -12.58 36.98
C ASP A 408 10.41 -13.77 36.30
N GLY A 409 11.02 -14.23 35.22
CA GLY A 409 10.85 -15.58 34.72
C GLY A 409 9.59 -15.80 33.88
N VAL A 410 9.51 -15.16 32.72
CA VAL A 410 8.90 -15.80 31.54
C VAL A 410 9.81 -16.96 31.12
N LYS A 411 9.84 -18.02 31.94
CA LYS A 411 10.18 -19.36 31.46
C LYS A 411 9.03 -19.72 30.53
N THR A 412 9.25 -19.54 29.24
CA THR A 412 8.40 -20.08 28.19
C THR A 412 8.06 -21.53 28.55
N ARG A 413 6.82 -21.79 28.99
CA ARG A 413 6.29 -23.15 29.12
C ARG A 413 6.20 -23.70 27.70
N ARG A 414 7.30 -24.29 27.22
CA ARG A 414 7.31 -25.15 26.04
C ARG A 414 6.38 -26.32 26.33
N SER A 415 5.16 -26.22 25.82
CA SER A 415 4.30 -27.38 25.59
C SER A 415 5.01 -28.21 24.52
N ALA A 416 5.78 -29.20 24.98
CA ALA A 416 6.36 -30.22 24.13
C ALA A 416 5.24 -31.16 23.67
N ARG A 417 4.51 -30.76 22.62
CA ARG A 417 3.82 -31.71 21.76
C ARG A 417 4.75 -31.98 20.60
N MET A 418 5.37 -33.17 20.63
CA MET A 418 6.28 -33.66 19.61
C MET A 418 5.59 -33.69 18.25
N SER A 419 6.04 -32.83 17.34
CA SER A 419 6.03 -33.09 15.91
C SER A 419 7.44 -32.84 15.41
N SER A 420 8.14 -33.92 15.10
CA SER A 420 9.53 -33.96 14.67
C SER A 420 9.68 -33.36 13.26
N SER A 421 10.21 -32.16 13.18
CA SER A 421 10.96 -31.68 12.01
C SER A 421 12.13 -30.84 12.52
N SER A 422 13.34 -31.35 12.33
CA SER A 422 14.61 -30.74 12.72
C SER A 422 14.86 -29.46 11.89
N GLU A 423 14.32 -28.32 12.33
CA GLU A 423 14.63 -27.00 11.78
C GLU A 423 15.55 -26.23 12.74
N ARG A 424 16.65 -25.68 12.21
CA ARG A 424 17.57 -24.83 12.97
C ARG A 424 16.81 -23.57 13.43
N PRO A 425 16.90 -23.16 14.71
CA PRO A 425 16.21 -21.98 15.19
C PRO A 425 16.79 -20.74 14.51
N ILE A 426 15.94 -20.03 13.75
CA ILE A 426 16.23 -18.68 13.25
C ILE A 426 16.61 -17.82 14.47
N SER A 427 17.70 -17.07 14.36
CA SER A 427 18.13 -16.17 15.43
C SER A 427 16.96 -15.25 15.82
N PRO A 428 16.65 -15.12 17.12
CA PRO A 428 15.52 -14.31 17.55
C PRO A 428 15.75 -12.85 17.12
N ILE A 429 14.84 -12.34 16.28
CA ILE A 429 14.81 -10.92 15.92
C ILE A 429 14.63 -10.15 17.23
N THR A 430 15.67 -9.41 17.62
CA THR A 430 15.62 -8.57 18.81
C THR A 430 15.18 -7.18 18.38
N ILE A 431 14.06 -6.71 18.93
CA ILE A 431 13.55 -5.38 18.63
C ILE A 431 14.40 -4.39 19.44
N PRO A 432 15.13 -3.48 18.79
CA PRO A 432 15.96 -2.52 19.51
C PRO A 432 15.07 -1.53 20.30
N GLU A 433 15.64 -0.96 21.37
CA GLU A 433 14.95 0.05 22.16
C GLU A 433 14.85 1.34 21.38
N LEU A 434 13.63 1.63 20.91
CA LEU A 434 13.28 2.88 20.24
C LEU A 434 13.32 4.04 21.23
N THR A 435 13.36 5.26 20.74
CA THR A 435 13.15 6.43 21.61
C THR A 435 11.67 6.72 21.81
N PRO A 436 11.28 7.37 22.92
CA PRO A 436 9.87 7.58 23.26
C PRO A 436 9.05 8.27 22.18
N ASP A 437 9.63 9.27 21.51
CA ASP A 437 9.03 9.98 20.39
C ASP A 437 8.72 9.07 19.20
N VAL A 438 9.69 8.23 18.82
CA VAL A 438 9.54 7.27 17.71
C VAL A 438 8.54 6.17 18.10
N ALA A 439 8.61 5.64 19.32
CA ALA A 439 7.70 4.62 19.81
C ALA A 439 6.24 5.09 19.81
N LEU A 440 5.98 6.30 20.32
CA LEU A 440 4.64 6.90 20.29
C LEU A 440 4.17 7.22 18.88
N THR A 441 5.06 7.72 18.01
CA THR A 441 4.72 8.00 16.61
C THR A 441 4.32 6.72 15.88
N VAL A 442 5.08 5.64 16.03
CA VAL A 442 4.76 4.35 15.40
C VAL A 442 3.47 3.78 15.96
N LEU A 443 3.29 3.78 17.28
CA LEU A 443 2.05 3.32 17.89
C LEU A 443 0.86 4.15 17.39
N GLY A 444 1.00 5.47 17.32
CA GLY A 444 0.00 6.39 16.78
C GLY A 444 -0.35 6.06 15.32
N CYS A 445 0.64 5.76 14.47
CA CYS A 445 0.46 5.31 13.09
C CYS A 445 -0.25 3.95 13.01
N ILE A 446 0.16 2.96 13.81
CA ILE A 446 -0.52 1.65 13.84
C ILE A 446 -1.99 1.85 14.24
N LEU A 447 -2.25 2.68 15.25
CA LEU A 447 -3.59 2.95 15.74
C LEU A 447 -4.44 3.77 14.77
N SER A 448 -3.89 4.76 14.04
CA SER A 448 -4.64 5.47 12.99
C SER A 448 -4.89 4.60 11.76
N GLY A 449 -3.94 3.73 11.41
CA GLY A 449 -4.01 2.86 10.24
C GLY A 449 -3.94 3.64 8.93
N PRO A 450 -2.88 4.46 8.70
CA PRO A 450 -2.72 5.23 7.47
C PRO A 450 -2.51 4.31 6.26
N ASP A 451 -2.04 3.08 6.49
CA ASP A 451 -1.86 2.05 5.49
C ASP A 451 -2.39 0.68 5.96
N PRO A 452 -2.65 -0.27 5.04
CA PRO A 452 -3.20 -1.58 5.37
C PRO A 452 -2.35 -2.44 6.33
N SER A 453 -1.02 -2.30 6.32
CA SER A 453 -0.16 -3.07 7.23
C SER A 453 -0.36 -2.62 8.67
N CYS A 454 -0.44 -1.30 8.90
CA CYS A 454 -0.77 -0.74 10.20
C CYS A 454 -2.14 -1.20 10.69
N VAL A 455 -3.14 -1.26 9.81
CA VAL A 455 -4.48 -1.78 10.15
C VAL A 455 -4.43 -3.24 10.58
N ALA A 456 -3.69 -4.08 9.85
CA ALA A 456 -3.55 -5.49 10.18
C ALA A 456 -2.76 -5.69 11.50
N ALA A 457 -1.66 -4.95 11.69
CA ALA A 457 -0.88 -4.94 12.93
C ALA A 457 -1.71 -4.49 14.13
N ARG A 458 -2.55 -3.45 13.96
CA ARG A 458 -3.51 -3.02 14.97
C ARG A 458 -4.49 -4.14 15.32
N GLY A 459 -5.01 -4.85 14.32
CA GLY A 459 -5.84 -6.04 14.53
C GLY A 459 -5.14 -7.08 15.39
N SER A 460 -3.88 -7.40 15.07
CA SER A 460 -3.06 -8.33 15.87
C SER A 460 -2.83 -7.84 17.31
N LEU A 461 -2.49 -6.56 17.49
CA LEU A 461 -2.28 -5.96 18.82
C LEU A 461 -3.53 -6.00 19.69
N LEU A 462 -4.70 -5.74 19.11
CA LEU A 462 -5.98 -5.77 19.82
C LEU A 462 -6.47 -7.20 20.10
N ALA A 463 -6.14 -8.15 19.21
CA ALA A 463 -6.46 -9.55 19.41
C ALA A 463 -5.61 -10.21 20.53
N SER A 464 -4.37 -9.75 20.73
CA SER A 464 -3.56 -10.20 21.87
C SER A 464 -3.89 -9.42 23.13
N ARG A 465 -4.47 -10.12 24.11
CA ARG A 465 -4.76 -9.55 25.44
C ARG A 465 -3.50 -8.99 26.12
N ILE A 466 -2.39 -9.72 26.04
CA ILE A 466 -1.12 -9.32 26.65
C ILE A 466 -0.64 -8.02 26.02
N SER A 467 -0.54 -7.98 24.68
CA SER A 467 -0.13 -6.78 23.94
C SER A 467 -0.99 -5.56 24.26
N CYS A 468 -2.31 -5.75 24.29
CA CYS A 468 -3.24 -4.67 24.59
C CYS A 468 -3.05 -4.14 26.02
N GLU A 469 -3.02 -5.03 27.02
CA GLU A 469 -2.86 -4.64 28.44
C GLU A 469 -1.53 -3.93 28.71
N VAL A 470 -0.41 -4.38 28.13
CA VAL A 470 0.90 -3.74 28.39
C VAL A 470 1.00 -2.34 27.76
N ILE A 471 0.48 -2.17 26.54
CA ILE A 471 0.44 -0.84 25.89
C ILE A 471 -0.49 0.08 26.66
N GLU A 472 -1.66 -0.43 27.05
CA GLU A 472 -2.65 0.32 27.82
C GLU A 472 -2.08 0.82 29.15
N ASN A 473 -1.39 -0.04 29.89
CA ASN A 473 -0.74 0.33 31.15
C ASN A 473 0.37 1.38 30.94
N ALA A 474 1.19 1.22 29.89
CA ALA A 474 2.25 2.18 29.57
C ALA A 474 1.70 3.57 29.22
N LEU A 475 0.63 3.63 28.42
CA LEU A 475 -0.04 4.88 28.08
C LEU A 475 -0.78 5.49 29.28
N GLY A 476 -1.31 4.67 30.19
CA GLY A 476 -1.89 5.13 31.45
C GLY A 476 -0.90 5.88 32.33
N LYS A 477 0.38 5.46 32.38
CA LYS A 477 1.45 6.19 33.09
C LYS A 477 1.62 7.62 32.58
N ALA A 478 1.46 7.85 31.27
CA ALA A 478 1.53 9.19 30.69
C ALA A 478 0.44 10.12 31.25
N MET A 479 -0.77 9.61 31.46
CA MET A 479 -1.86 10.38 32.07
C MET A 479 -1.55 10.75 33.52
N PHE A 480 -1.02 9.80 34.30
CA PHE A 480 -0.63 10.08 35.69
C PHE A 480 0.49 11.12 35.76
N PHE A 481 1.46 11.04 34.85
CA PHE A 481 2.53 12.03 34.75
C PHE A 481 2.00 13.42 34.38
N ALA A 482 1.05 13.50 33.44
CA ALA A 482 0.36 14.74 33.10
C ALA A 482 -0.37 15.34 34.30
N ASP A 483 -1.09 14.52 35.07
CA ASP A 483 -1.76 14.93 36.31
C ASP A 483 -0.78 15.46 37.36
N PHE A 484 0.37 14.80 37.49
CA PHE A 484 1.43 15.23 38.40
C PHE A 484 1.98 16.61 38.03
N ILE A 485 2.25 16.85 36.75
CA ILE A 485 2.69 18.16 36.24
C ILE A 485 1.64 19.24 36.55
N LEU A 486 0.36 18.97 36.24
CA LEU A 486 -0.72 19.92 36.47
C LEU A 486 -0.86 20.31 37.95
N LYS A 487 -0.74 19.34 38.87
CA LYS A 487 -0.79 19.56 40.32
C LYS A 487 0.44 20.29 40.86
N SER A 488 1.62 20.01 40.31
CA SER A 488 2.87 20.62 40.77
C SER A 488 2.93 22.10 40.40
N ASN A 489 2.46 22.46 39.20
CA ASN A 489 2.36 23.86 38.75
C ASN A 489 1.39 24.69 39.59
N THR A 490 0.38 24.09 40.22
CA THR A 490 -0.57 24.83 41.06
C THR A 490 0.03 25.25 42.40
N ASN A 491 1.05 24.52 42.90
CA ASN A 491 1.51 24.63 44.29
C ASN A 491 2.90 25.27 44.46
N ARG A 492 3.74 25.34 43.42
CA ARG A 492 5.07 25.98 43.50
C ARG A 492 5.43 26.65 42.18
N GLY A 493 5.58 27.98 42.19
CA GLY A 493 5.81 28.81 41.01
C GLY A 493 7.21 28.68 40.38
N GLY A 494 7.63 27.48 39.96
CA GLY A 494 8.96 27.30 39.37
C GLY A 494 9.22 26.04 38.56
N PHE A 495 8.23 25.20 38.25
CA PHE A 495 8.45 24.03 37.38
C PHE A 495 8.22 24.42 35.90
N THR A 496 9.30 24.57 35.13
CA THR A 496 9.22 24.78 33.69
C THR A 496 9.19 23.41 33.00
N VAL A 497 8.04 23.04 32.45
CA VAL A 497 7.89 21.84 31.62
C VAL A 497 8.44 22.14 30.23
N GLU A 498 9.29 21.27 29.70
CA GLU A 498 9.77 21.47 28.33
C GLU A 498 8.63 21.21 27.31
N GLU A 499 8.61 21.97 26.21
CA GLU A 499 7.63 21.78 25.12
C GLU A 499 7.66 20.35 24.55
N THR A 500 8.84 19.73 24.55
CA THR A 500 9.07 18.35 24.12
C THR A 500 8.34 17.34 25.01
N GLU A 501 8.34 17.52 26.32
CA GLU A 501 7.62 16.67 27.28
C GLU A 501 6.11 16.81 27.12
N ILE A 502 5.62 18.04 26.93
CA ILE A 502 4.21 18.31 26.65
C ILE A 502 3.76 17.57 25.38
N SER A 503 4.56 17.65 24.31
CA SER A 503 4.28 16.96 23.05
C SER A 503 4.22 15.43 23.21
N LEU A 504 5.13 14.84 24.00
CA LEU A 504 5.13 13.41 24.32
C LEU A 504 3.87 13.00 25.09
N ILE A 505 3.48 13.78 26.11
CA ILE A 505 2.26 13.55 26.90
C ILE A 505 1.03 13.58 26.00
N LEU A 506 0.90 14.59 25.13
CA LEU A 506 -0.24 14.74 24.23
C LEU A 506 -0.33 13.57 23.24
N SER A 507 0.81 13.17 22.66
CA SER A 507 0.88 12.02 21.74
C SER A 507 0.51 10.69 22.42
N ALA A 508 0.94 10.51 23.67
CA ALA A 508 0.55 9.35 24.48
C ALA A 508 -0.96 9.35 24.80
N CYS A 509 -1.52 10.50 25.21
CA CYS A 509 -2.96 10.63 25.48
C CYS A 509 -3.82 10.39 24.22
N GLU A 510 -3.39 10.91 23.06
CA GLU A 510 -4.05 10.66 21.78
C GLU A 510 -4.02 9.17 21.42
N SER A 511 -2.85 8.54 21.54
CA SER A 511 -2.69 7.10 21.30
C SER A 511 -3.56 6.28 22.25
N TYR A 512 -3.68 6.68 23.52
CA TYR A 512 -4.54 6.03 24.51
C TYR A 512 -6.01 6.10 24.13
N GLY A 513 -6.48 7.29 23.72
CA GLY A 513 -7.84 7.48 23.23
C GLY A 513 -8.16 6.62 22.02
N ARG A 514 -7.26 6.58 21.02
CA ARG A 514 -7.42 5.73 19.83
C ARG A 514 -7.46 4.24 20.20
N LEU A 515 -6.56 3.78 21.08
CA LEU A 515 -6.52 2.39 21.54
C LEU A 515 -7.84 2.00 22.22
N ALA A 516 -8.33 2.84 23.13
CA ALA A 516 -9.59 2.61 23.84
C ALA A 516 -10.78 2.54 22.88
N LEU A 517 -10.85 3.44 21.89
CA LEU A 517 -11.90 3.44 20.87
C LEU A 517 -11.87 2.15 20.03
N HIS A 518 -10.69 1.70 19.59
CA HIS A 518 -10.58 0.47 18.80
C HIS A 518 -10.91 -0.78 19.63
N LYS A 519 -10.48 -0.83 20.90
CA LYS A 519 -10.82 -1.92 21.83
C LYS A 519 -12.33 -2.04 22.01
N GLU A 520 -13.03 -0.90 22.11
CA GLU A 520 -14.49 -0.88 22.19
C GLU A 520 -15.15 -1.30 20.87
N ALA A 521 -14.64 -0.82 19.73
CA ALA A 521 -15.14 -1.19 18.41
C ALA A 521 -15.01 -2.70 18.11
N MET A 522 -14.09 -3.41 18.78
CA MET A 522 -13.94 -4.86 18.68
C MET A 522 -14.98 -5.64 19.50
N LYS A 523 -15.65 -5.02 20.48
CA LYS A 523 -16.69 -5.70 21.26
C LYS A 523 -17.97 -5.84 20.43
N SER A 524 -18.51 -7.05 20.39
CA SER A 524 -19.81 -7.30 19.77
C SER A 524 -20.92 -6.81 20.70
N GLY A 525 -21.40 -5.57 20.51
CA GLY A 525 -22.44 -4.99 21.34
C GLY A 525 -22.82 -3.55 20.98
N PRO A 526 -23.83 -2.97 21.64
CA PRO A 526 -24.08 -1.54 21.55
C PRO A 526 -22.82 -0.79 22.01
N THR A 527 -22.33 0.13 21.19
CA THR A 527 -21.12 0.91 21.45
C THR A 527 -21.35 1.81 22.67
N CYS A 528 -20.89 1.37 23.84
CA CYS A 528 -20.79 2.21 25.01
C CYS A 528 -19.31 2.59 25.21
N LEU A 529 -19.02 3.85 25.53
CA LEU A 529 -17.64 4.21 25.88
C LEU A 529 -17.21 3.35 27.08
N ASN A 530 -16.10 2.63 26.96
CA ASN A 530 -15.53 1.93 28.11
C ASN A 530 -15.14 2.93 29.21
N ASP A 531 -15.07 2.47 30.45
CA ASP A 531 -14.79 3.36 31.58
C ASP A 531 -13.44 4.06 31.47
N GLN A 532 -12.51 3.48 30.72
CA GLN A 532 -11.19 4.06 30.41
C GLN A 532 -11.30 5.23 29.42
N ALA A 533 -12.05 5.10 28.32
CA ALA A 533 -12.33 6.22 27.43
C ALA A 533 -13.15 7.30 28.13
N LYS A 534 -14.11 6.92 29.00
CA LYS A 534 -14.83 7.89 29.85
C LYS A 534 -13.86 8.61 30.79
N THR A 535 -12.91 7.90 31.41
CA THR A 535 -11.90 8.48 32.30
C THR A 535 -11.02 9.46 31.54
N LEU A 536 -10.51 9.07 30.36
CA LEU A 536 -9.72 9.96 29.50
C LEU A 536 -10.52 11.19 29.07
N LEU A 537 -11.76 11.01 28.61
CA LEU A 537 -12.62 12.14 28.20
C LEU A 537 -12.95 13.06 29.37
N SER A 538 -13.30 12.51 30.53
CA SER A 538 -13.53 13.26 31.77
C SER A 538 -12.27 14.00 32.21
N TRP A 539 -11.10 13.40 32.02
CA TRP A 539 -9.82 14.02 32.34
C TRP A 539 -9.51 15.19 31.39
N ILE A 540 -9.59 14.98 30.07
CA ILE A 540 -9.37 16.03 29.06
C ILE A 540 -10.32 17.20 29.28
N THR A 541 -11.62 16.92 29.45
CA THR A 541 -12.64 17.95 29.63
C THR A 541 -12.49 18.66 30.97
N GLY A 542 -12.37 17.92 32.07
CA GLY A 542 -12.35 18.46 33.43
C GLY A 542 -11.05 19.17 33.83
N LYS A 543 -9.90 18.71 33.33
CA LYS A 543 -8.58 19.21 33.77
C LYS A 543 -7.88 20.06 32.73
N LEU A 544 -7.98 19.70 31.44
CA LEU A 544 -7.21 20.36 30.39
C LEU A 544 -7.93 21.61 29.86
N ILE A 545 -9.23 21.48 29.56
CA ILE A 545 -10.03 22.60 29.03
C ILE A 545 -10.33 23.64 30.12
N PHE A 546 -10.81 23.23 31.30
CA PHE A 546 -11.17 24.18 32.36
C PHE A 546 -9.96 24.93 32.96
N SER A 547 -8.79 24.31 33.04
CA SER A 547 -7.58 25.00 33.54
C SER A 547 -7.08 26.08 32.58
N SER A 548 -7.31 25.92 31.27
CA SER A 548 -6.95 26.94 30.27
C SER A 548 -7.83 28.19 30.35
N HIS A 549 -9.07 28.06 30.84
CA HIS A 549 -10.00 29.17 30.98
C HIS A 549 -9.74 30.00 32.24
N ASN A 550 -9.23 29.39 33.31
CA ASN A 550 -8.92 30.09 34.57
C ASN A 550 -7.54 30.78 34.59
N SER A 551 -6.66 30.55 33.61
CA SER A 551 -5.33 31.18 33.55
C SER A 551 -5.29 32.50 32.75
N LYS A 552 -6.44 33.00 32.28
CA LYS A 552 -6.57 34.31 31.58
C LYS A 552 -7.27 35.39 32.43
N GLY A 553 -7.40 35.17 33.74
CA GLY A 553 -7.96 36.12 34.71
C GLY A 553 -6.88 36.85 35.47
#